data_AF-A0A1M6THT8-F1
#
_entry.id   AF-A0A1M6THT8-F1
#
_cell.length_a   1.000
_cell.length_b   1.000
_cell.length_c   1.000
_cell.angle_alpha   90.00
_cell.angle_beta   90.00
_cell.angle_gamma   90.00
#
_symmetry.space_group_name_H-M   'P 1'
#
loop_
_entity.id
_entity.type
_entity.pdbx_description
1 polymer ?
#
loop_
_entity_poly.entity_id
_entity_poly.type
_entity_poly.pdbx_seq_one_letter_code
_entity_poly.pdbx_strand_id
1 'polypeptide(L)'
;MKRIMKIFIIGVCIGIVALLIQKSFHIDEDVFMRGYYIAAIVIVIGAVLFNILYNRYYFKKVRVLSEQLLEVKPQAYIEGMQALLKTAKGRYLQNTLRLNLTAGYMEQKRFKEAVEILEGLSEKQRKGAVVNVVYCINLFICYFETNQYEKATALYQANVQLFQKFRGGKSYGANIAILDTLMAIMKKDYQEAEDLLEKAKQIYDAPPFQKAFQEISGKLEAIKGEST
;
A
#
# COMPACT_ATOMS: atom_id res chain seq x y z
N MET A 1 -5.85 -2.02 25.38
CA MET A 1 -6.12 -2.77 26.62
C MET A 1 -7.15 -3.90 26.44
N LYS A 2 -8.39 -3.65 26.00
CA LYS A 2 -9.46 -4.68 25.92
C LYS A 2 -9.09 -5.99 25.19
N ARG A 3 -8.28 -5.94 24.12
CA ARG A 3 -7.91 -7.13 23.32
C ARG A 3 -6.80 -7.97 23.97
N ILE A 4 -5.81 -7.32 24.57
CA ILE A 4 -4.70 -7.99 25.28
C ILE A 4 -5.25 -8.67 26.54
N MET A 5 -6.12 -7.99 27.28
CA MET A 5 -6.79 -8.54 28.46
C MET A 5 -7.62 -9.79 28.12
N LYS A 6 -8.34 -9.80 27.00
CA LYS A 6 -9.07 -11.00 26.52
C LYS A 6 -8.14 -12.17 26.23
N ILE A 7 -7.01 -11.93 25.56
CA ILE A 7 -6.02 -12.97 25.26
C ILE A 7 -5.44 -13.53 26.55
N PHE A 8 -5.13 -12.67 27.52
CA PHE A 8 -4.62 -13.07 28.82
C PHE A 8 -5.64 -13.94 29.59
N ILE A 9 -6.90 -13.52 29.66
CA ILE A 9 -7.96 -14.29 30.34
C ILE A 9 -8.12 -15.67 29.70
N ILE A 10 -8.17 -15.75 28.36
CA ILE A 10 -8.27 -17.04 27.64
C ILE A 10 -7.06 -17.92 27.97
N GLY A 11 -5.85 -17.36 27.95
CA GLY A 11 -4.63 -18.09 28.31
C GLY A 11 -4.67 -18.65 29.73
N VAL A 12 -5.11 -17.85 30.71
CA VAL A 12 -5.28 -18.28 32.10
C VAL A 12 -6.33 -19.39 32.21
N CYS A 13 -7.48 -19.26 31.56
CA CYS A 13 -8.50 -20.30 31.55
C CYS A 13 -7.98 -21.62 30.96
N ILE A 14 -7.27 -21.57 29.84
CA ILE A 14 -6.64 -22.75 29.22
C ILE A 14 -5.63 -23.38 30.18
N GLY A 15 -4.81 -22.58 30.85
CA GLY A 15 -3.83 -23.05 31.84
C GLY A 15 -4.50 -23.76 33.03
N ILE A 16 -5.55 -23.18 33.60
CA ILE A 16 -6.30 -23.78 34.71
C ILE A 16 -6.92 -25.12 34.29
N VAL A 17 -7.56 -25.17 33.12
CA VAL A 17 -8.14 -26.43 32.61
C VAL A 17 -7.07 -27.49 32.40
N ALA A 18 -5.91 -27.11 31.84
CA ALA A 18 -4.80 -28.03 31.64
C ALA A 18 -4.26 -28.59 32.97
N LEU A 19 -4.16 -27.75 34.01
CA LEU A 19 -3.75 -28.18 35.35
C LEU A 19 -4.78 -29.11 36.03
N LEU A 20 -6.08 -28.85 35.84
CA LEU A 20 -7.13 -29.75 36.35
C LEU A 20 -7.05 -31.12 35.68
N ILE A 21 -6.79 -31.17 34.37
CA ILE A 21 -6.60 -32.43 33.64
C ILE A 21 -5.36 -33.15 34.15
N GLN A 22 -4.23 -32.46 34.32
CA GLN A 22 -2.99 -33.05 34.86
C GLN A 22 -3.25 -33.75 36.21
N LYS A 23 -3.93 -33.06 37.14
CA LYS A 23 -4.24 -33.60 38.47
C LYS A 23 -5.23 -34.75 38.43
N SER A 24 -6.33 -34.64 37.69
CA SER A 24 -7.36 -35.68 37.61
C SER A 24 -6.82 -37.00 37.07
N PHE A 25 -5.90 -36.94 36.10
CA PHE A 25 -5.29 -38.12 35.47
C PHE A 25 -3.95 -38.54 36.09
N HIS A 26 -3.51 -37.87 37.17
CA HIS A 26 -2.24 -38.17 37.86
C HIS A 26 -1.02 -38.23 36.90
N ILE A 27 -0.99 -37.32 35.93
CA ILE A 27 0.08 -37.27 34.93
C ILE A 27 1.35 -36.72 35.58
N ASP A 28 2.46 -37.45 35.39
CA ASP A 28 3.78 -37.03 35.80
C ASP A 28 4.12 -35.60 35.31
N GLU A 29 4.71 -34.80 36.18
CA GLU A 29 4.94 -33.37 35.93
C GLU A 29 5.91 -33.14 34.77
N ASP A 30 7.00 -33.91 34.69
CA ASP A 30 8.00 -33.77 33.63
C ASP A 30 7.40 -34.15 32.26
N VAL A 31 6.60 -35.22 32.22
CA VAL A 31 5.89 -35.65 31.01
C VAL A 31 4.88 -34.59 30.56
N PHE A 32 4.08 -34.08 31.50
CA PHE A 32 3.09 -33.05 31.22
C PHE A 32 3.74 -31.78 30.66
N MET A 33 4.81 -31.28 31.29
CA MET A 33 5.48 -30.05 30.89
C MET A 33 6.13 -30.17 29.51
N ARG A 34 6.75 -31.31 29.17
CA ARG A 34 7.25 -31.56 27.80
C ARG A 34 6.13 -31.49 26.77
N GLY A 35 5.00 -32.15 27.02
CA GLY A 35 3.83 -32.11 26.15
C GLY A 35 3.26 -30.71 26.00
N TYR A 36 3.19 -29.96 27.11
CA TYR A 36 2.73 -28.57 27.13
C TYR A 36 3.59 -27.66 26.25
N TYR A 37 4.92 -27.73 26.37
CA TYR A 37 5.82 -26.92 25.54
C TYR A 37 5.71 -27.27 24.05
N ILE A 38 5.63 -28.55 23.70
CA ILE A 38 5.44 -28.99 22.31
C ILE A 38 4.12 -28.43 21.75
N ALA A 39 3.01 -28.58 22.50
CA ALA A 39 1.71 -28.07 22.08
C ALA A 39 1.72 -26.55 21.91
N ALA A 40 2.34 -25.81 22.84
CA ALA A 40 2.46 -24.36 22.76
C ALA A 40 3.21 -23.92 21.48
N ILE A 41 4.34 -24.58 21.17
CA ILE A 41 5.11 -24.31 19.93
C ILE A 41 4.25 -24.58 18.69
N VAL A 42 3.56 -25.73 18.63
CA VAL A 42 2.69 -26.10 17.51
C VAL A 42 1.57 -25.07 17.30
N ILE A 43 0.94 -24.60 18.39
CA ILE A 43 -0.13 -23.59 18.32
C ILE A 43 0.42 -22.25 17.77
N VAL A 44 1.58 -21.80 18.26
CA VAL A 44 2.19 -20.55 17.80
C VAL A 44 2.58 -20.64 16.33
N ILE A 45 3.24 -21.73 15.92
CA ILE A 45 3.61 -21.97 14.52
C ILE A 45 2.35 -22.04 13.63
N GLY A 46 1.33 -22.77 14.07
CA GLY A 46 0.05 -22.88 13.36
C GLY A 46 -0.63 -21.53 13.16
N ALA A 47 -0.64 -20.67 14.18
CA ALA A 47 -1.19 -19.32 14.09
C ALA A 47 -0.41 -18.43 13.10
N VAL A 48 0.93 -18.52 13.11
CA VAL A 48 1.79 -17.79 12.18
C VAL A 48 1.55 -18.26 10.74
N LEU A 49 1.55 -19.58 10.51
CA LEU A 49 1.31 -20.17 9.20
C LEU A 49 -0.07 -19.80 8.65
N PHE A 50 -1.11 -19.88 9.49
CA PHE A 50 -2.46 -19.47 9.12
C PHE A 50 -2.48 -18.00 8.68
N ASN A 51 -1.82 -17.11 9.42
CA ASN A 51 -1.73 -15.69 9.05
C ASN A 51 -0.96 -15.47 7.74
N ILE A 52 0.12 -16.21 7.49
CA ILE A 52 0.87 -16.14 6.23
C ILE A 52 0.00 -16.60 5.05
N LEU A 53 -0.65 -17.76 5.18
CA LEU A 53 -1.53 -18.31 4.14
C LEU A 53 -2.72 -17.38 3.86
N TYR A 54 -3.32 -16.83 4.92
CA TYR A 54 -4.39 -15.85 4.81
C TYR A 54 -3.96 -14.62 4.02
N ASN A 55 -2.83 -14.00 4.35
CA ASN A 55 -2.33 -12.85 3.60
C ASN A 55 -1.98 -13.22 2.15
N ARG A 56 -1.34 -14.37 1.92
CA ARG A 56 -0.99 -14.87 0.57
C ARG A 56 -2.22 -15.07 -0.31
N TYR A 57 -3.32 -15.58 0.26
CA TYR A 57 -4.59 -15.71 -0.44
C TYR A 57 -5.14 -14.36 -0.93
N TYR A 58 -5.15 -13.33 -0.07
CA TYR A 58 -5.58 -11.99 -0.47
C TYR A 58 -4.65 -11.37 -1.51
N PHE A 59 -3.32 -11.48 -1.34
CA PHE A 59 -2.37 -10.95 -2.32
C PHE A 59 -2.50 -11.61 -3.69
N LYS A 60 -2.82 -12.91 -3.74
CA LYS A 60 -3.12 -13.59 -5.00
C LYS A 60 -4.35 -12.97 -5.68
N LYS A 61 -5.42 -12.68 -4.93
CA LYS A 61 -6.61 -12.03 -5.48
C LYS A 61 -6.34 -10.60 -5.95
N VAL A 62 -5.58 -9.82 -5.19
CA VAL A 62 -5.18 -8.46 -5.61
C VAL A 62 -4.41 -8.52 -6.92
N ARG A 63 -3.46 -9.46 -7.08
CA ARG A 63 -2.69 -9.60 -8.33
C ARG A 63 -3.59 -9.85 -9.55
N VAL A 64 -4.57 -10.74 -9.43
CA VAL A 64 -5.53 -11.01 -10.52
C VAL A 64 -6.36 -9.77 -10.84
N LEU A 65 -6.78 -9.00 -9.82
CA LEU A 65 -7.48 -7.74 -10.04
C LEU A 65 -6.57 -6.70 -10.71
N SER A 66 -5.29 -6.61 -10.33
CA SER A 66 -4.33 -5.69 -10.94
C SER A 66 -4.15 -5.93 -12.44
N GLU A 67 -4.26 -7.18 -12.91
CA GLU A 67 -4.27 -7.50 -14.34
C GLU A 67 -5.47 -6.86 -15.05
N GLN A 68 -6.65 -6.84 -14.42
CA GLN A 68 -7.84 -6.16 -14.97
C GLN A 68 -7.66 -4.63 -15.07
N LEU A 69 -6.92 -4.03 -14.15
CA LEU A 69 -6.60 -2.61 -14.19
C LEU A 69 -5.75 -2.28 -15.43
N LEU A 70 -4.79 -3.16 -15.76
CA LEU A 70 -3.97 -3.04 -16.98
C LEU A 70 -4.79 -3.25 -18.27
N GLU A 71 -5.84 -4.06 -18.22
CA GLU A 71 -6.80 -4.24 -19.32
C GLU A 71 -7.82 -3.10 -19.45
N VAL A 72 -7.60 -1.96 -18.79
CA VAL A 72 -8.48 -0.77 -18.86
C VAL A 72 -9.91 -1.06 -18.34
N LYS A 73 -10.03 -1.91 -17.31
CA LYS A 73 -11.30 -2.18 -16.61
C LYS A 73 -11.26 -1.65 -15.16
N PRO A 74 -11.08 -0.33 -14.94
CA PRO A 74 -10.87 0.20 -13.60
C PRO A 74 -12.10 0.04 -12.69
N GLN A 75 -13.32 -0.02 -13.25
CA GLN A 75 -14.53 -0.26 -12.47
C GLN A 75 -14.58 -1.67 -11.86
N ALA A 76 -14.26 -2.70 -12.67
CA ALA A 76 -14.20 -4.08 -12.19
C ALA A 76 -13.12 -4.26 -11.11
N TYR A 77 -11.97 -3.60 -11.29
CA TYR A 77 -10.92 -3.53 -10.27
C TYR A 77 -11.43 -2.93 -8.95
N ILE A 78 -12.11 -1.77 -9.01
CA ILE A 78 -12.67 -1.09 -7.83
C ILE A 78 -13.64 -2.01 -7.10
N GLU A 79 -14.59 -2.62 -7.81
CA GLU A 79 -15.60 -3.51 -7.22
C GLU A 79 -14.95 -4.74 -6.57
N GLY A 80 -13.99 -5.36 -7.25
CA GLY A 80 -13.23 -6.49 -6.73
C GLY A 80 -12.47 -6.12 -5.45
N MET A 81 -11.80 -4.97 -5.43
CA MET A 81 -11.06 -4.48 -4.27
C MET A 81 -11.98 -4.16 -3.09
N GLN A 82 -13.14 -3.55 -3.35
CA GLN A 82 -14.16 -3.30 -2.32
C GLN A 82 -14.73 -4.62 -1.76
N ALA A 83 -14.95 -5.64 -2.59
CA ALA A 83 -15.38 -6.95 -2.14
C ALA A 83 -14.34 -7.63 -1.23
N LEU A 84 -13.04 -7.51 -1.56
CA LEU A 84 -11.97 -7.97 -0.69
C LEU A 84 -11.97 -7.24 0.65
N LEU A 85 -12.15 -5.92 0.64
CA LEU A 85 -12.18 -5.10 1.86
C LEU A 85 -13.31 -5.51 2.83
N LYS A 86 -14.49 -5.88 2.32
CA LYS A 86 -15.63 -6.33 3.15
C LYS A 86 -15.29 -7.57 3.99
N THR A 87 -14.45 -8.45 3.47
CA THR A 87 -14.10 -9.73 4.12
C THR A 87 -12.76 -9.69 4.86
N ALA A 88 -11.85 -8.80 4.45
CA ALA A 88 -10.51 -8.69 5.00
C ALA A 88 -10.55 -8.38 6.50
N LYS A 89 -9.78 -9.16 7.27
CA LYS A 89 -9.56 -8.93 8.70
C LYS A 89 -8.12 -8.51 8.93
N GLY A 90 -7.95 -7.64 9.93
CA GLY A 90 -6.64 -7.14 10.32
C GLY A 90 -6.31 -5.79 9.66
N ARG A 91 -5.83 -4.86 10.48
CA ARG A 91 -5.58 -3.47 10.06
C ARG A 91 -4.58 -3.39 8.92
N TYR A 92 -3.48 -4.13 8.99
CA TYR A 92 -2.43 -4.08 7.97
C TYR A 92 -2.93 -4.46 6.57
N LEU A 93 -3.65 -5.59 6.47
CA LEU A 93 -4.23 -6.04 5.21
C LEU A 93 -5.26 -5.03 4.69
N GLN A 94 -6.17 -4.57 5.56
CA GLN A 94 -7.18 -3.57 5.18
C GLN A 94 -6.54 -2.27 4.67
N ASN A 95 -5.49 -1.76 5.32
CA ASN A 95 -4.80 -0.55 4.87
C ASN A 95 -4.11 -0.76 3.51
N THR A 96 -3.49 -1.92 3.31
CA THR A 96 -2.86 -2.27 2.03
C THR A 96 -3.89 -2.34 0.92
N LEU A 97 -5.05 -2.93 1.18
CA LEU A 97 -6.15 -2.99 0.23
C LEU A 97 -6.74 -1.61 -0.07
N ARG A 98 -6.90 -0.74 0.94
CA ARG A 98 -7.35 0.66 0.75
C ARG A 98 -6.35 1.46 -0.09
N LEU A 99 -5.05 1.30 0.16
CA LEU A 99 -4.01 1.93 -0.64
C LEU A 99 -4.09 1.46 -2.10
N ASN A 100 -4.19 0.14 -2.35
CA ASN A 100 -4.31 -0.37 -3.71
C ASN A 100 -5.62 0.05 -4.40
N LEU A 101 -6.73 0.15 -3.67
CA LEU A 101 -8.01 0.64 -4.19
C LEU A 101 -7.88 2.05 -4.80
N THR A 102 -7.01 2.91 -4.25
CA THR A 102 -6.82 4.28 -4.75
C THR A 102 -6.34 4.31 -6.20
N ALA A 103 -5.58 3.30 -6.65
CA ALA A 103 -5.15 3.19 -8.05
C ALA A 103 -6.35 3.12 -9.01
N GLY A 104 -7.40 2.38 -8.64
CA GLY A 104 -8.63 2.29 -9.44
C GLY A 104 -9.35 3.64 -9.57
N TYR A 105 -9.46 4.37 -8.46
CA TYR A 105 -10.04 5.71 -8.47
C TYR A 105 -9.21 6.70 -9.30
N MET A 106 -7.88 6.64 -9.19
CA MET A 106 -6.97 7.47 -9.99
C MET A 106 -7.10 7.20 -11.49
N GLU A 107 -7.22 5.93 -11.91
CA GLU A 107 -7.45 5.57 -13.32
C GLU A 107 -8.80 6.11 -13.86
N GLN A 108 -9.83 6.20 -13.01
CA GLN A 108 -11.10 6.85 -13.35
C GLN A 108 -11.08 8.37 -13.20
N LYS A 109 -9.91 8.98 -12.93
CA LYS A 109 -9.75 10.42 -12.64
C LYS A 109 -10.60 10.89 -11.44
N ARG A 110 -10.99 9.97 -10.55
CA ARG A 110 -11.75 10.20 -9.31
C ARG A 110 -10.82 10.57 -8.16
N PHE A 111 -10.03 11.63 -8.37
CA PHE A 111 -8.91 11.98 -7.47
C PHE A 111 -9.36 12.38 -6.07
N LYS A 112 -10.52 13.06 -5.93
CA LYS A 112 -11.05 13.46 -4.61
C LYS A 112 -11.31 12.27 -3.69
N GLU A 113 -11.87 11.18 -4.21
CA GLU A 113 -12.11 9.95 -3.44
C GLU A 113 -10.79 9.25 -3.07
N ALA A 114 -9.80 9.28 -3.96
CA ALA A 114 -8.47 8.79 -3.66
C ALA A 114 -7.80 9.60 -2.53
N VAL A 115 -7.90 10.94 -2.56
CA VAL A 115 -7.38 11.82 -1.49
C VAL A 115 -8.02 11.47 -0.15
N GLU A 116 -9.34 11.34 -0.07
CA GLU A 116 -10.04 11.01 1.17
C GLU A 116 -9.53 9.71 1.79
N ILE A 117 -9.34 8.67 0.96
CA ILE A 117 -8.82 7.39 1.42
C ILE A 117 -7.37 7.53 1.89
N LEU A 118 -6.52 8.23 1.13
CA LEU A 118 -5.09 8.39 1.41
C LEU A 118 -4.84 9.24 2.65
N GLU A 119 -5.48 10.40 2.80
CA GLU A 119 -5.36 11.24 4.01
C GLU A 119 -5.86 10.49 5.26
N GLY A 120 -6.83 9.58 5.11
CA GLY A 120 -7.29 8.70 6.18
C GLY A 120 -6.31 7.60 6.62
N LEU A 121 -5.19 7.38 5.91
CA LEU A 121 -4.16 6.40 6.27
C LEU A 121 -3.06 7.02 7.15
N SER A 122 -3.08 6.74 8.45
CA SER A 122 -2.02 7.21 9.36
C SER A 122 -0.64 6.59 9.06
N GLU A 123 0.43 7.22 9.54
CA GLU A 123 1.80 6.67 9.43
C GLU A 123 1.93 5.28 10.08
N LYS A 124 1.34 5.09 11.28
CA LYS A 124 1.32 3.79 11.97
C LYS A 124 0.66 2.67 11.16
N GLN A 125 -0.18 3.04 10.19
CA GLN A 125 -0.90 2.15 9.30
C GLN A 125 -0.10 1.79 8.03
N ARG A 126 0.96 2.54 7.70
CA ARG A 126 1.78 2.40 6.50
C ARG A 126 3.19 1.90 6.86
N LYS A 127 3.31 0.60 7.16
CA LYS A 127 4.59 0.01 7.57
C LYS A 127 5.40 -0.44 6.35
N GLY A 128 6.64 0.04 6.26
CA GLY A 128 7.62 -0.39 5.27
C GLY A 128 7.82 0.61 4.13
N ALA A 129 9.04 0.66 3.60
CA ALA A 129 9.43 1.64 2.58
C ALA A 129 8.59 1.54 1.29
N VAL A 130 8.26 0.32 0.87
CA VAL A 130 7.44 0.07 -0.34
C VAL A 130 6.02 0.62 -0.18
N VAL A 131 5.37 0.37 0.96
CA VAL A 131 4.02 0.89 1.22
C VAL A 131 4.04 2.43 1.29
N ASN A 132 5.07 2.99 1.92
CA ASN A 132 5.23 4.44 2.02
C ASN A 132 5.50 5.11 0.68
N VAL A 133 6.32 4.51 -0.20
CA VAL A 133 6.61 5.13 -1.50
C VAL A 133 5.37 5.12 -2.40
N VAL A 134 4.61 4.01 -2.42
CA VAL A 134 3.34 3.92 -3.16
C VAL A 134 2.33 4.94 -2.64
N TYR A 135 2.20 5.07 -1.31
CA TYR A 135 1.37 6.12 -0.72
C TYR A 135 1.77 7.51 -1.20
N CYS A 136 3.07 7.84 -1.14
CA CYS A 136 3.53 9.19 -1.44
C CYS A 136 3.33 9.51 -2.92
N ILE A 137 3.61 8.55 -3.81
CA ILE A 137 3.34 8.67 -5.25
C ILE A 137 1.85 8.94 -5.50
N ASN A 138 0.96 8.09 -4.97
CA ASN A 138 -0.47 8.22 -5.23
C ASN A 138 -1.02 9.53 -4.69
N LEU A 139 -0.65 9.91 -3.46
CA LEU A 139 -1.14 11.12 -2.83
C LEU A 139 -0.58 12.39 -3.50
N PHE A 140 0.68 12.37 -3.92
CA PHE A 140 1.26 13.47 -4.69
C PHE A 140 0.49 13.70 -5.98
N ILE A 141 0.26 12.65 -6.77
CA ILE A 141 -0.47 12.74 -8.04
C ILE A 141 -1.90 13.24 -7.79
N CYS A 142 -2.57 12.74 -6.75
CA CYS A 142 -3.91 13.20 -6.41
C CYS A 142 -3.93 14.67 -6.00
N TYR A 143 -2.94 15.15 -5.23
CA TYR A 143 -2.82 16.57 -4.90
C TYR A 143 -2.55 17.42 -6.14
N PHE A 144 -1.67 16.98 -7.03
CA PHE A 144 -1.41 17.67 -8.30
C PHE A 144 -2.70 17.80 -9.14
N GLU A 145 -3.39 16.69 -9.40
CA GLU A 145 -4.61 16.67 -10.22
C GLU A 145 -5.81 17.37 -9.57
N THR A 146 -5.74 17.68 -8.28
CA THR A 146 -6.76 18.46 -7.56
C THR A 146 -6.30 19.89 -7.24
N ASN A 147 -5.22 20.36 -7.87
CA ASN A 147 -4.64 21.70 -7.70
C ASN A 147 -4.20 22.03 -6.26
N GLN A 148 -3.95 21.01 -5.42
CA GLN A 148 -3.44 21.17 -4.06
C GLN A 148 -1.90 21.21 -4.07
N TYR A 149 -1.33 22.15 -4.83
CA TYR A 149 0.11 22.21 -5.13
C TYR A 149 1.01 22.39 -3.90
N GLU A 150 0.57 23.16 -2.91
CA GLU A 150 1.30 23.33 -1.65
C GLU A 150 1.45 22.00 -0.90
N LYS A 151 0.36 21.21 -0.83
CA LYS A 151 0.38 19.89 -0.20
C LYS A 151 1.25 18.89 -0.97
N ALA A 152 1.16 18.88 -2.30
CA ALA A 152 2.04 18.07 -3.16
C ALA A 152 3.52 18.40 -2.90
N THR A 153 3.86 19.69 -2.89
CA THR A 153 5.23 20.17 -2.64
C THR A 153 5.74 19.75 -1.26
N ALA A 154 4.95 19.99 -0.22
CA ALA A 154 5.32 19.63 1.15
C ALA A 154 5.49 18.12 1.32
N LEU A 155 4.58 17.32 0.75
CA LEU A 155 4.67 15.86 0.75
C LEU A 155 5.96 15.39 0.06
N TYR A 156 6.27 15.97 -1.10
CA TYR A 156 7.46 15.61 -1.85
C TYR A 156 8.73 15.90 -1.05
N GLN A 157 8.86 17.13 -0.53
CA GLN A 157 10.03 17.59 0.23
C GLN A 157 10.24 16.77 1.51
N ALA A 158 9.17 16.44 2.23
CA ALA A 158 9.25 15.62 3.43
C ALA A 158 9.73 14.18 3.16
N ASN A 159 9.66 13.70 1.92
CA ASN A 159 9.93 12.31 1.55
C ASN A 159 11.07 12.12 0.53
N VAL A 160 11.90 13.15 0.30
CA VAL A 160 13.03 13.07 -0.67
C VAL A 160 13.94 11.87 -0.42
N GLN A 161 14.29 11.60 0.85
CA GLN A 161 15.13 10.45 1.22
C GLN A 161 14.47 9.10 0.92
N LEU A 162 13.14 9.03 0.97
CA LEU A 162 12.41 7.83 0.59
C LEU A 162 12.43 7.66 -0.93
N PHE A 163 12.16 8.70 -1.70
CA PHE A 163 12.19 8.64 -3.16
C PHE A 163 13.58 8.29 -3.69
N GLN A 164 14.64 8.81 -3.08
CA GLN A 164 16.01 8.52 -3.50
C GLN A 164 16.33 7.02 -3.46
N LYS A 165 15.73 6.25 -2.54
CA LYS A 165 15.93 4.79 -2.44
C LYS A 165 15.31 4.01 -3.61
N PHE A 166 14.33 4.59 -4.28
CA PHE A 166 13.57 3.94 -5.36
C PHE A 166 13.83 4.59 -6.73
N ARG A 167 14.50 5.74 -6.76
CA ARG A 167 14.89 6.47 -7.97
C ARG A 167 15.74 5.59 -8.87
N GLY A 168 15.43 5.55 -10.16
CA GLY A 168 16.11 4.70 -11.14
C GLY A 168 15.85 3.19 -11.01
N GLY A 169 15.07 2.75 -10.02
CA GLY A 169 14.74 1.34 -9.82
C GLY A 169 13.60 0.85 -10.72
N LYS A 170 13.58 -0.46 -11.02
CA LYS A 170 12.58 -1.08 -11.91
C LYS A 170 11.12 -0.92 -11.45
N SER A 171 10.85 -0.89 -10.15
CA SER A 171 9.47 -0.89 -9.64
C SER A 171 8.83 0.51 -9.60
N TYR A 172 9.59 1.53 -9.18
CA TYR A 172 9.04 2.87 -8.91
C TYR A 172 9.85 4.02 -9.51
N GLY A 173 10.92 3.75 -10.25
CA GLY A 173 11.77 4.78 -10.86
C GLY A 173 10.99 5.66 -11.82
N ALA A 174 10.15 5.08 -12.69
CA ALA A 174 9.30 5.84 -13.62
C ALA A 174 8.32 6.75 -12.89
N ASN A 175 7.68 6.25 -11.83
CA ASN A 175 6.75 7.04 -11.01
C ASN A 175 7.45 8.23 -10.34
N ILE A 176 8.68 8.03 -9.87
CA ILE A 176 9.47 9.12 -9.26
C ILE A 176 9.87 10.15 -10.31
N ALA A 177 10.24 9.72 -11.51
CA ALA A 177 10.50 10.63 -12.63
C ALA A 177 9.25 11.46 -12.98
N ILE A 178 8.06 10.85 -12.97
CA ILE A 178 6.79 11.59 -13.09
C ILE A 178 6.68 12.66 -12.00
N LEU A 179 6.93 12.32 -10.73
CA LEU A 179 6.83 13.31 -9.64
C LEU A 179 7.83 14.45 -9.82
N ASP A 180 9.05 14.15 -10.26
CA ASP A 180 10.09 15.16 -10.55
C ASP A 180 9.62 16.13 -11.64
N THR A 181 9.08 15.62 -12.76
CA THR A 181 8.52 16.45 -13.83
C THR A 181 7.36 17.31 -13.33
N LEU A 182 6.40 16.72 -12.60
CA LEU A 182 5.25 17.46 -12.07
C LEU A 182 5.67 18.54 -11.07
N MET A 183 6.71 18.29 -10.26
CA MET A 183 7.30 19.29 -9.37
C MET A 183 7.90 20.48 -10.15
N ALA A 184 8.58 20.23 -11.27
CA ALA A 184 9.10 21.30 -12.13
C ALA A 184 7.96 22.12 -12.75
N ILE A 185 6.89 21.46 -13.22
CA ILE A 185 5.67 22.13 -13.71
C ILE A 185 5.06 23.04 -12.63
N MET A 186 4.92 22.55 -11.40
CA MET A 186 4.37 23.34 -10.28
C MET A 186 5.23 24.56 -9.93
N LYS A 187 6.55 24.47 -10.12
CA LYS A 187 7.49 25.59 -9.97
C LYS A 187 7.51 26.54 -11.18
N LYS A 188 6.80 26.20 -12.25
CA LYS A 188 6.83 26.87 -13.56
C LYS A 188 8.20 26.83 -14.24
N ASP A 189 9.05 25.87 -13.88
CA ASP A 189 10.28 25.59 -14.60
C ASP A 189 9.97 24.62 -15.75
N TYR A 190 9.37 25.17 -16.80
CA TYR A 190 8.86 24.36 -17.92
C TYR A 190 9.99 23.73 -18.74
N GLN A 191 11.17 24.37 -18.79
CA GLN A 191 12.33 23.78 -19.46
C GLN A 191 12.85 22.57 -18.68
N GLU A 192 13.01 22.68 -17.35
CA GLU A 192 13.37 21.53 -16.51
C GLU A 192 12.34 20.41 -16.65
N ALA A 193 11.05 20.73 -16.70
CA ALA A 193 9.99 19.74 -16.89
C ALA A 193 10.12 18.99 -18.23
N GLU A 194 10.42 19.68 -19.33
CA GLU A 194 10.64 19.08 -20.65
C GLU A 194 11.84 18.13 -20.63
N ASP A 195 12.99 18.61 -20.14
CA ASP A 195 14.24 17.82 -20.07
C ASP A 195 14.05 16.54 -19.22
N LEU A 196 13.39 16.67 -18.07
CA LEU A 196 13.06 15.53 -17.20
C LEU A 196 12.13 14.55 -17.90
N LEU A 197 11.11 15.05 -18.61
CA LEU A 197 10.13 14.22 -19.30
C LEU A 197 10.76 13.45 -20.47
N GLU A 198 11.61 14.10 -21.27
CA GLU A 198 12.33 13.44 -22.37
C GLU A 198 13.25 12.34 -21.85
N LYS A 199 14.02 12.63 -20.81
CA LYS A 199 14.87 11.64 -20.15
C LYS A 199 14.05 10.46 -19.62
N ALA A 200 12.89 10.72 -19.01
CA ALA A 200 12.02 9.67 -18.51
C ALA A 200 11.47 8.78 -19.64
N LYS A 201 11.06 9.37 -20.77
CA LYS A 201 10.58 8.65 -21.97
C LYS A 201 11.65 7.71 -22.55
N GLN A 202 12.93 8.11 -22.52
CA GLN A 202 14.04 7.28 -22.99
C GLN A 202 14.36 6.10 -22.07
N ILE A 203 14.21 6.29 -20.75
CA ILE A 203 14.60 5.28 -19.76
C ILE A 203 13.48 4.25 -19.54
N TYR A 204 12.21 4.66 -19.60
CA TYR A 204 11.07 3.82 -19.19
C TYR A 204 10.10 3.61 -20.36
N ASP A 205 10.24 2.49 -21.07
CA ASP A 205 9.51 2.15 -22.29
C ASP A 205 8.15 1.44 -22.08
N ALA A 206 7.84 1.04 -20.84
CA ALA A 206 6.61 0.29 -20.59
C ALA A 206 5.35 1.10 -20.97
N PRO A 207 4.36 0.50 -21.68
CA PRO A 207 3.24 1.24 -22.25
C PRO A 207 2.46 2.13 -21.28
N PRO A 208 2.18 1.73 -20.02
CA PRO A 208 1.49 2.61 -19.07
C PRO A 208 2.26 3.90 -18.76
N PHE A 209 3.59 3.84 -18.68
CA PHE A 209 4.41 5.02 -18.39
C PHE A 209 4.52 5.92 -19.62
N GLN A 210 4.64 5.35 -20.83
CA GLN A 210 4.62 6.13 -22.06
C GLN A 210 3.31 6.91 -22.22
N LYS A 211 2.18 6.28 -21.92
CA LYS A 211 0.88 6.97 -21.89
C LYS A 211 0.88 8.12 -20.88
N ALA A 212 1.35 7.88 -19.64
CA ALA A 212 1.44 8.93 -18.63
C ALA A 212 2.35 10.09 -19.06
N PHE A 213 3.49 9.81 -19.67
CA PHE A 213 4.39 10.84 -20.19
C PHE A 213 3.76 11.66 -21.32
N GLN A 214 2.95 11.04 -22.19
CA GLN A 214 2.19 11.75 -23.21
C GLN A 214 1.13 12.66 -22.59
N GLU A 215 0.38 12.19 -21.59
CA GLU A 215 -0.59 13.02 -20.86
C GLU A 215 0.08 14.23 -20.21
N ILE A 216 1.26 14.07 -19.61
CA ILE A 216 2.03 15.17 -19.02
C ILE A 216 2.54 16.14 -20.10
N SER A 217 3.02 15.62 -21.24
CA SER A 217 3.45 16.43 -22.39
C SER A 217 2.33 17.36 -22.87
N GLY A 218 1.12 16.80 -23.07
CA GLY A 218 -0.03 17.59 -23.51
C GLY A 218 -0.46 18.66 -22.51
N LYS A 219 -0.40 18.36 -21.20
CA LYS A 219 -0.65 19.36 -20.14
C LYS A 219 0.38 20.49 -20.19
N LEU A 220 1.65 20.16 -20.39
CA LEU A 220 2.72 21.16 -20.45
C LEU A 220 2.58 22.08 -21.67
N GLU A 221 2.25 21.53 -22.83
CA GLU A 221 1.97 22.30 -24.05
C GLU A 221 0.78 23.24 -23.86
N ALA A 222 -0.31 22.75 -23.25
CA ALA A 222 -1.49 23.57 -22.95
C ALA A 222 -1.15 24.76 -22.03
N ILE A 223 -0.40 24.52 -20.95
CA ILE A 223 0.03 25.58 -20.02
C ILE A 223 0.87 26.64 -20.73
N LYS A 224 1.78 26.22 -21.62
CA LYS A 224 2.63 27.14 -22.39
C LYS A 224 1.83 27.95 -23.40
N GLY A 225 0.85 27.34 -24.08
CA GLY A 225 -0.01 28.01 -25.06
C GLY A 225 -0.98 29.02 -24.45
N GLU A 226 -1.40 28.84 -23.19
CA GLU A 226 -2.18 29.83 -22.44
C GLU A 226 -1.33 31.00 -21.90
N SER A 227 -0.01 30.84 -21.89
CA SER A 227 0.95 31.84 -21.38
C SER A 227 1.51 32.78 -22.47
N THR A 228 1.15 32.55 -23.74
CA THR A 228 1.50 33.35 -24.93
C THR A 228 0.32 34.17 -25.41
#